data_AF-A0A841V8A3-F1
#
_entry.id   AF-A0A841V8A3-F1
#
_cell.length_a   1.000
_cell.length_b   1.000
_cell.length_c   1.000
_cell.angle_alpha   90.00
_cell.angle_beta   90.00
_cell.angle_gamma   90.00
#
_symmetry.space_group_name_H-M   'P 1'
#
loop_
_entity.id
_entity.type
_entity.pdbx_description
1 polymer ?
#
loop_
_entity_poly.entity_id
_entity_poly.type
_entity_poly.pdbx_seq_one_letter_code
_entity_poly.pdbx_strand_id
1 'polypeptide(L)'
;MTKLIIHRQQREAQYYSENLGEGINLDMMLIPSGSFQMGTPDQEIERLCKEYDLDYFQRESPQHTLNISAFFMGRYPITQAQWRAIAATAKIDIDLELEPSHFKEPYQEQDRWTRPVEQVNWEQAT
;
A
#
# COMPACT_ATOMS: atom_id res chain seq x y z
N MET A 1 -24.92 0.32 26.22
CA MET A 1 -23.84 -0.46 25.57
C MET A 1 -24.03 -0.34 24.06
N THR A 2 -23.09 0.28 23.36
CA THR A 2 -23.15 0.42 21.89
C THR A 2 -22.77 -0.91 21.26
N LYS A 3 -23.60 -1.44 20.34
CA LYS A 3 -23.35 -2.72 19.67
C LYS A 3 -22.72 -2.45 18.31
N LEU A 4 -21.47 -2.87 18.11
CA LEU A 4 -20.81 -2.81 16.80
C LEU A 4 -21.46 -3.85 15.88
N ILE A 5 -22.00 -3.43 14.73
CA ILE A 5 -22.53 -4.31 13.70
C ILE A 5 -21.59 -4.23 12.50
N ILE A 6 -20.89 -5.33 12.20
CA ILE A 6 -19.99 -5.42 11.05
C ILE A 6 -20.76 -6.02 9.88
N HIS A 7 -20.95 -5.24 8.82
CA HIS A 7 -21.53 -5.70 7.57
C HIS A 7 -20.42 -6.12 6.59
N ARG A 8 -20.18 -7.43 6.45
CA ARG A 8 -19.31 -7.95 5.39
C ARG A 8 -20.11 -8.08 4.10
N GLN A 9 -19.54 -7.61 3.00
CA GLN A 9 -20.05 -7.82 1.66
C GLN A 9 -18.96 -8.47 0.81
N GLN A 10 -19.33 -9.49 0.04
CA GLN A 10 -18.48 -10.03 -1.01
C GLN A 10 -18.73 -9.24 -2.28
N ARG A 11 -17.66 -8.85 -2.98
CA ARG A 11 -17.71 -8.13 -4.24
C ARG A 11 -16.65 -8.70 -5.18
N GLU A 12 -16.85 -8.49 -6.47
CA GLU A 12 -15.89 -8.81 -7.51
C GLU A 12 -15.06 -7.57 -7.85
N ALA A 13 -13.80 -7.78 -8.22
CA ALA A 13 -12.90 -6.75 -8.67
C ALA A 13 -12.15 -7.24 -9.91
N GLN A 14 -11.89 -6.32 -10.84
CA GLN A 14 -11.10 -6.62 -12.03
C GLN A 14 -9.62 -6.48 -11.67
N TYR A 15 -8.78 -7.36 -12.20
CA TYR A 15 -7.34 -7.33 -11.95
C TYR A 15 -6.59 -7.95 -13.14
N TYR A 16 -5.30 -7.67 -13.23
CA TYR A 16 -4.36 -8.41 -14.07
C TYR A 16 -3.08 -8.70 -13.29
N SER A 17 -2.28 -9.65 -13.76
CA SER A 17 -0.99 -9.97 -13.18
C SER A 17 0.11 -9.69 -14.21
N GLU A 18 1.06 -8.83 -13.85
CA GLU A 18 2.26 -8.56 -14.64
C GLU A 18 3.34 -9.58 -14.27
N ASN A 19 3.94 -10.24 -15.26
CA ASN A 19 5.00 -11.23 -15.02
C ASN A 19 6.36 -10.54 -15.07
N LEU A 20 7.06 -10.53 -13.95
CA LEU A 20 8.38 -9.89 -13.80
C LEU A 20 9.55 -10.85 -14.12
N GLY A 21 9.25 -12.07 -14.58
CA GLY A 21 10.21 -13.13 -14.83
C GLY A 21 10.28 -14.16 -13.70
N GLU A 22 10.80 -15.35 -14.02
CA GLU A 22 11.10 -16.42 -13.03
C GLU A 22 9.93 -16.82 -12.12
N GLY A 23 8.68 -16.64 -12.58
CA GLY A 23 7.48 -16.95 -11.80
C GLY A 23 7.08 -15.88 -10.77
N ILE A 24 7.74 -14.73 -10.78
CA ILE A 24 7.41 -13.58 -9.94
C ILE A 24 6.33 -12.75 -10.65
N ASN A 25 5.17 -12.58 -10.01
CA ASN A 25 4.06 -11.81 -10.55
C ASN A 25 3.75 -10.58 -9.67
N LEU A 26 3.33 -9.49 -10.30
CA LEU A 26 2.77 -8.30 -9.66
C LEU A 26 1.28 -8.20 -9.99
N ASP A 27 0.44 -8.45 -8.98
CA ASP A 27 -1.02 -8.37 -9.11
C ASP A 27 -1.49 -6.92 -9.01
N MET A 28 -2.16 -6.45 -10.06
CA MET A 28 -2.66 -5.09 -10.22
C MET A 28 -4.19 -5.09 -10.19
N MET A 29 -4.78 -4.42 -9.20
CA MET A 29 -6.22 -4.33 -8.98
C MET A 29 -6.79 -3.05 -9.61
N LEU A 30 -7.89 -3.16 -10.36
CA LEU A 30 -8.60 -2.00 -10.87
C LEU A 30 -9.33 -1.28 -9.73
N ILE A 31 -8.96 -0.02 -9.50
CA ILE A 31 -9.73 0.93 -8.72
C ILE A 31 -10.65 1.67 -9.69
N PRO A 32 -11.98 1.49 -9.60
CA PRO A 32 -12.90 2.13 -10.51
C PRO A 32 -12.94 3.65 -10.28
N SER A 33 -13.26 4.40 -11.33
CA SER A 33 -13.52 5.83 -11.21
C SER A 33 -14.72 6.08 -10.30
N GLY A 34 -14.67 7.16 -9.52
CA GLY A 34 -15.78 7.54 -8.67
C GLY A 34 -15.45 8.69 -7.75
N SER A 35 -16.43 9.03 -6.90
CA SER A 35 -16.29 10.02 -5.85
C SER A 35 -16.02 9.33 -4.51
N PHE A 36 -15.02 9.82 -3.79
CA PHE A 36 -14.60 9.29 -2.48
C PHE A 36 -14.49 10.43 -1.47
N GLN A 37 -14.78 10.15 -0.20
CA GLN A 37 -14.55 11.07 0.91
C GLN A 37 -13.15 10.86 1.48
N MET A 38 -12.22 11.77 1.20
CA MET A 38 -10.87 11.74 1.77
C MET A 38 -10.80 12.59 3.03
N GLY A 39 -10.07 12.10 4.03
CA GLY A 39 -9.93 12.73 5.35
C GLY A 39 -10.90 12.16 6.39
N THR A 40 -10.66 12.54 7.64
CA THR A 40 -11.38 12.01 8.80
C THR A 40 -12.48 13.00 9.23
N PRO A 41 -13.70 12.55 9.57
CA PRO A 41 -14.77 13.44 10.03
C PRO A 41 -14.36 14.22 11.29
N ASP A 42 -14.74 15.50 11.38
CA ASP A 42 -14.35 16.38 12.49
C ASP A 42 -14.71 15.81 13.87
N GLN A 43 -15.88 15.17 13.99
CA GLN A 43 -16.31 14.51 15.23
C GLN A 43 -15.36 13.38 15.68
N GLU A 44 -14.79 12.66 14.72
CA GLU A 44 -13.83 11.59 15.00
C GLU A 44 -12.45 12.16 15.31
N ILE A 45 -12.03 13.24 14.65
CA ILE A 45 -10.80 13.97 14.99
C ILE A 45 -10.86 14.51 16.42
N GLU A 46 -11.97 15.14 16.81
CA GLU A 46 -12.17 15.62 18.18
C GLU A 46 -12.08 14.47 19.20
N ARG A 47 -12.69 13.32 18.88
CA ARG A 47 -12.61 12.11 19.71
C ARG A 47 -11.17 11.63 19.86
N LEU A 48 -10.43 11.50 18.76
CA LEU A 48 -9.04 11.01 18.75
C LEU A 48 -8.08 11.96 19.45
N CYS A 49 -8.17 13.26 19.18
CA CYS A 49 -7.32 14.26 19.84
C CYS A 49 -7.55 14.26 21.36
N LYS A 50 -8.79 14.08 21.82
CA LYS A 50 -9.11 13.97 23.25
C LYS A 50 -8.68 12.63 23.86
N GLU A 51 -8.82 11.53 23.13
CA GLU A 51 -8.45 10.19 23.60
C GLU A 51 -6.93 10.05 23.79
N TYR A 52 -6.15 10.65 22.88
CA TYR A 52 -4.69 10.56 22.88
C TYR A 52 -3.99 11.81 23.42
N ASP A 53 -4.74 12.86 23.80
CA ASP A 53 -4.23 14.17 24.26
C ASP A 53 -3.20 14.79 23.29
N LEU A 54 -3.48 14.70 21.99
CA LEU A 54 -2.58 15.10 20.90
C LEU A 54 -3.35 15.67 19.71
N ASP A 55 -2.98 16.87 19.24
CA ASP A 55 -3.58 17.49 18.04
C ASP A 55 -3.07 16.90 16.70
N TYR A 56 -2.35 15.79 16.75
CA TYR A 56 -1.74 15.13 15.59
C TYR A 56 -2.74 14.81 14.48
N PHE A 57 -3.98 14.46 14.84
CA PHE A 57 -5.02 14.05 13.89
C PHE A 57 -5.66 15.24 13.13
N GLN A 58 -5.41 16.48 13.55
CA GLN A 58 -5.97 17.68 12.89
C GLN A 58 -5.53 17.80 11.42
N ARG A 59 -4.38 17.23 11.06
CA ARG A 59 -3.87 17.22 9.68
C ARG A 59 -4.63 16.31 8.71
N GLU A 60 -5.56 15.49 9.22
CA GLU A 60 -6.46 14.67 8.41
C GLU A 60 -7.78 15.42 8.06
N SER A 61 -7.98 16.63 8.61
CA SER A 61 -9.09 17.55 8.33
C SER A 61 -8.71 18.56 7.22
N PRO A 62 -9.69 19.09 6.46
CA PRO A 62 -11.11 18.71 6.44
C PRO A 62 -11.36 17.48 5.57
N GLN A 63 -12.39 16.73 5.95
CA GLN A 63 -12.93 15.72 5.05
C GLN A 63 -13.53 16.40 3.80
N HIS A 64 -13.16 15.92 2.62
CA HIS A 64 -13.63 16.50 1.35
C HIS A 64 -13.84 15.43 0.28
N THR A 65 -14.71 15.74 -0.70
CA THR A 65 -15.01 14.84 -1.81
C THR A 65 -13.95 14.96 -2.91
N LEU A 66 -13.37 13.82 -3.30
CA LEU A 66 -12.46 13.71 -4.43
C LEU A 66 -13.03 12.82 -5.53
N ASN A 67 -12.92 13.29 -6.77
CA ASN A 67 -13.25 12.50 -7.95
C ASN A 67 -11.96 11.94 -8.54
N ILE A 68 -11.85 10.62 -8.57
CA ILE A 68 -10.70 9.92 -9.14
C ILE A 68 -11.09 9.23 -10.45
N SER A 69 -10.20 9.28 -11.43
CA SER A 69 -10.32 8.44 -12.63
C SER A 69 -9.97 6.99 -12.28
N ALA A 70 -10.38 6.04 -13.11
CA ALA A 70 -10.03 4.65 -12.89
C ALA A 70 -8.52 4.43 -13.08
N PHE A 71 -7.90 3.64 -12.22
CA PHE A 71 -6.48 3.29 -12.31
C PHE A 71 -6.21 1.92 -11.70
N PHE A 72 -5.04 1.35 -11.95
CA PHE A 72 -4.62 0.10 -11.31
C PHE A 72 -3.68 0.37 -10.14
N MET A 73 -3.87 -0.37 -9.05
CA MET A 73 -3.01 -0.31 -7.86
C MET A 73 -2.53 -1.72 -7.52
N GLY A 74 -1.27 -1.85 -7.09
CA GLY A 74 -0.75 -3.12 -6.59
C GLY A 74 -1.62 -3.67 -5.46
N ARG A 75 -1.97 -4.95 -5.53
CA ARG A 75 -2.76 -5.62 -4.49
C ARG A 75 -2.07 -5.65 -3.14
N TYR A 76 -0.74 -5.68 -3.16
CA TYR A 76 0.14 -5.73 -1.99
C TYR A 76 1.31 -4.76 -2.18
N PRO A 77 2.00 -4.35 -1.09
CA PRO A 77 3.29 -3.69 -1.20
C PRO A 77 4.28 -4.53 -2.03
N ILE A 78 5.18 -3.85 -2.74
CA ILE A 78 6.22 -4.51 -3.53
C ILE A 78 7.07 -5.41 -2.64
N THR A 79 7.24 -6.67 -3.04
CA THR A 79 7.99 -7.65 -2.26
C THR A 79 9.50 -7.57 -2.51
N GLN A 80 10.30 -8.13 -1.61
CA GLN A 80 11.75 -8.23 -1.80
C GLN A 80 12.13 -8.97 -3.09
N ALA A 81 11.37 -10.01 -3.48
CA ALA A 81 11.61 -10.71 -4.75
C ALA A 81 11.27 -9.84 -5.97
N GLN A 82 10.12 -9.15 -5.95
CA GLN A 82 9.72 -8.25 -7.04
C GLN A 82 10.71 -7.11 -7.20
N TRP A 83 11.14 -6.49 -6.09
CA TRP A 83 12.20 -5.48 -6.10
C TRP A 83 13.47 -6.01 -6.75
N ARG A 84 13.98 -7.16 -6.28
CA ARG A 84 15.22 -7.75 -6.80
C ARG A 84 15.12 -8.06 -8.29
N ALA A 85 13.97 -8.55 -8.77
CA ALA A 85 13.76 -8.82 -10.19
C ALA A 85 13.92 -7.54 -11.03
N ILE A 86 13.30 -6.43 -10.61
CA ILE A 86 13.37 -5.14 -11.31
C ILE A 86 14.74 -4.47 -11.13
N ALA A 87 15.28 -4.42 -9.92
CA ALA A 87 16.59 -3.84 -9.64
C ALA A 87 17.74 -4.55 -10.37
N ALA A 88 17.54 -5.82 -10.76
CA ALA A 88 18.48 -6.56 -11.61
C ALA A 88 18.34 -6.24 -13.11
N THR A 89 17.24 -5.63 -13.55
CA THR A 89 17.08 -5.16 -14.94
C THR A 89 17.90 -3.90 -15.19
N ALA A 90 18.30 -3.68 -16.45
CA ALA A 90 19.34 -2.73 -16.83
C ALA A 90 19.19 -1.34 -16.18
N LYS A 91 20.32 -0.83 -15.66
CA LYS A 91 20.45 0.45 -14.95
C LYS A 91 20.18 1.62 -15.89
N ILE A 92 18.93 2.04 -16.03
CA ILE A 92 18.61 3.12 -16.98
C ILE A 92 18.99 4.47 -16.38
N ASP A 93 18.81 4.71 -15.06
CA ASP A 93 19.14 6.02 -14.47
C ASP A 93 19.74 5.99 -13.04
N ILE A 94 19.49 4.96 -12.23
CA ILE A 94 19.99 4.84 -10.86
C ILE A 94 20.50 3.43 -10.55
N ASP A 95 21.57 3.33 -9.75
CA ASP A 95 22.06 2.03 -9.28
C ASP A 95 21.26 1.59 -8.06
N LEU A 96 20.40 0.58 -8.24
CA LEU A 96 19.57 0.05 -7.17
C LEU A 96 20.32 -1.06 -6.44
N GLU A 97 20.40 -0.94 -5.11
CA GLU A 97 20.80 -2.06 -4.27
C GLU A 97 19.79 -3.21 -4.45
N LEU A 98 20.28 -4.40 -4.80
CA LEU A 98 19.42 -5.55 -5.09
C LEU A 98 18.64 -6.04 -3.87
N GLU A 99 19.21 -5.84 -2.68
CA GLU A 99 18.63 -6.33 -1.43
C GLU A 99 18.75 -5.24 -0.33
N PRO A 100 18.02 -4.13 -0.43
CA PRO A 100 18.14 -3.01 0.51
C PRO A 100 17.53 -3.32 1.88
N SER A 101 16.56 -4.24 1.91
CA SER A 101 15.76 -4.53 3.11
C SER A 101 16.60 -5.01 4.28
N HIS A 102 16.43 -4.38 5.44
CA HIS A 102 16.95 -4.83 6.72
C HIS A 102 16.45 -6.23 7.11
N PHE A 103 15.19 -6.57 6.84
CA PHE A 103 14.63 -7.87 7.23
C PHE A 103 15.06 -9.01 6.30
N LYS A 104 16.12 -9.74 6.69
CA LYS A 104 16.70 -10.83 5.90
C LYS A 104 16.27 -12.25 6.28
N GLU A 105 15.66 -12.43 7.45
CA GLU A 105 15.30 -13.77 7.92
C GLU A 105 13.85 -14.13 7.57
N PRO A 106 13.53 -15.43 7.37
CA PRO A 106 12.15 -15.88 7.26
C PRO A 106 11.38 -15.64 8.58
N TYR A 107 10.05 -15.65 8.51
CA TYR A 107 9.21 -15.54 9.70
C TYR A 107 8.08 -16.53 9.67
N GLN A 108 8.02 -17.36 10.71
CA GLN A 108 7.13 -18.52 10.74
C GLN A 108 7.35 -19.36 9.47
N GLU A 109 6.30 -19.60 8.71
CA GLU A 109 6.32 -20.38 7.46
C GLU A 109 6.48 -19.49 6.21
N GLN A 110 6.68 -18.17 6.39
CA GLN A 110 6.80 -17.23 5.28
C GLN A 110 8.26 -16.97 4.94
N ASP A 111 8.61 -17.21 3.68
CA ASP A 111 9.90 -16.84 3.10
C ASP A 111 10.06 -15.30 3.09
N ARG A 112 11.27 -14.81 3.39
CA ARG A 112 11.65 -13.39 3.31
C ARG A 112 11.28 -12.76 1.98
N TRP A 113 11.33 -13.53 0.89
CA TRP A 113 11.11 -13.04 -0.47
C TRP A 113 9.67 -12.56 -0.71
N THR A 114 8.74 -13.02 0.12
CA THR A 114 7.32 -12.61 0.07
C THR A 114 7.01 -11.38 0.93
N ARG A 115 7.98 -10.90 1.71
CA ARG A 115 7.85 -9.70 2.54
C ARG A 115 7.95 -8.42 1.71
N PRO A 116 7.34 -7.31 2.16
CA PRO A 116 7.58 -6.01 1.58
C PRO A 116 9.06 -5.65 1.55
N VAL A 117 9.50 -5.01 0.48
CA VAL A 117 10.80 -4.32 0.44
C VAL A 117 10.74 -3.08 1.34
N GLU A 118 11.81 -2.86 2.11
CA GLU A 118 12.03 -1.65 2.91
C GLU A 118 13.50 -1.19 2.81
N GLN A 119 13.83 -0.07 3.46
CA GLN A 119 15.05 0.76 3.22
C GLN A 119 15.15 1.37 1.81
N VAL A 120 14.02 1.57 1.14
CA VAL A 120 13.96 2.23 -0.17
C VAL A 120 13.50 3.67 0.02
N ASN A 121 14.22 4.63 -0.58
CA ASN A 121 13.85 6.04 -0.52
C ASN A 121 12.88 6.43 -1.67
N TRP A 122 12.39 7.67 -1.65
CA TRP A 122 11.44 8.16 -2.65
C TRP A 122 11.98 8.18 -4.09
N GLU A 123 13.27 8.47 -4.29
CA GLU A 123 13.91 8.51 -5.60
C GLU A 123 14.02 7.10 -6.20
N GLN A 124 14.32 6.11 -5.36
CA GLN A 124 14.42 4.71 -5.76
C GLN A 124 13.05 4.06 -6.03
N ALA A 125 11.97 4.60 -5.47
CA ALA A 125 10.62 4.07 -5.60
C ALA A 125 9.82 4.65 -6.79
N THR A 126 10.37 5.65 -7.51
CA THR A 126 9.72 6.35 -8.62
C THR A 126 10.25 5.83 -9.96
#